data_AF-A0A3S0K810-F1
#
_entry.id   AF-A0A3S0K810-F1
#
_cell.length_a   1.000
_cell.length_b   1.000
_cell.length_c   1.000
_cell.angle_alpha   90.00
_cell.angle_beta   90.00
_cell.angle_gamma   90.00
#
_symmetry.space_group_name_H-M   'P 1'
#
loop_
_entity.id
_entity.type
_entity.pdbx_description
1 polymer ?
#
loop_
_entity_poly.entity_id
_entity_poly.type
_entity_poly.pdbx_seq_one_letter_code
_entity_poly.pdbx_strand_id
1 'polypeptide(L)'
;MNQQERDAFDSRARVQLTTITNQMNDLRTTVERFDGRSRDITGREPLERALDSLRGLRNRAAARIEAAHQADDDAWPTARAHAERALREAQGVLDDMSARLHAQAA
;
A
#
# COMPACT_ATOMS: atom_id res chain seq x y z
N MET A 1 11.28 -19.94 18.07
CA MET A 1 10.17 -19.23 17.41
C MET A 1 9.37 -20.22 16.59
N ASN A 2 8.04 -20.10 16.50
CA ASN A 2 7.21 -21.18 15.93
C ASN A 2 7.00 -20.98 14.42
N GLN A 3 7.21 -22.02 13.61
CA GLN A 3 6.92 -22.03 12.17
C GLN A 3 5.49 -21.57 11.87
N GLN A 4 4.54 -21.93 12.74
CA GLN A 4 3.14 -21.51 12.61
C GLN A 4 2.96 -19.97 12.64
N GLU A 5 3.76 -19.26 13.42
CA GLU A 5 3.71 -17.79 13.48
C GLU A 5 4.25 -17.15 12.21
N ARG A 6 5.26 -17.76 11.59
CA ARG A 6 5.80 -17.36 10.28
C ARG A 6 4.76 -17.53 9.18
N ASP A 7 4.17 -18.70 9.10
CA ASP A 7 3.17 -19.02 8.08
C ASP A 7 1.92 -18.11 8.22
N ALA A 8 1.49 -17.86 9.46
CA ALA A 8 0.38 -16.96 9.75
C ALA A 8 0.70 -15.51 9.34
N PHE A 9 1.92 -15.03 9.63
CA PHE A 9 2.37 -13.72 9.19
C PHE A 9 2.40 -13.61 7.67
N ASP A 10 3.02 -14.56 6.98
CA ASP A 10 3.17 -14.54 5.51
C ASP A 10 1.82 -14.54 4.80
N SER A 11 0.89 -15.39 5.25
CA SER A 11 -0.47 -15.45 4.71
C SER A 11 -1.17 -14.09 4.87
N ARG A 12 -1.17 -13.53 6.08
CA ARG A 12 -1.81 -12.23 6.35
C ARG A 12 -1.16 -11.10 5.55
N ALA A 13 0.17 -11.06 5.48
CA ALA A 13 0.91 -10.02 4.77
C ALA A 13 0.64 -10.06 3.26
N ARG A 14 0.56 -11.25 2.66
CA ARG A 14 0.19 -11.43 1.24
C ARG A 14 -1.23 -10.98 0.95
N VAL A 15 -2.18 -11.33 1.82
CA VAL A 15 -3.58 -10.86 1.71
C VAL A 15 -3.63 -9.34 1.76
N GLN A 16 -2.99 -8.72 2.76
CA GLN A 16 -2.99 -7.27 2.91
C GLN A 16 -2.33 -6.55 1.72
N LEU A 17 -1.20 -7.06 1.21
CA LEU A 17 -0.52 -6.49 0.05
C LEU A 17 -1.40 -6.57 -1.22
N THR A 18 -2.14 -7.67 -1.37
CA THR A 18 -3.11 -7.85 -2.46
C THR A 18 -4.23 -6.84 -2.35
N THR A 19 -4.80 -6.67 -1.16
CA THR A 19 -5.85 -5.67 -0.89
C THR A 19 -5.38 -4.25 -1.23
N ILE A 20 -4.21 -3.84 -0.74
CA ILE A 20 -3.61 -2.53 -1.05
C ILE A 20 -3.45 -2.36 -2.56
N THR A 21 -2.94 -3.38 -3.25
CA THR A 21 -2.74 -3.32 -4.71
C THR A 21 -4.06 -3.15 -5.46
N ASN A 22 -5.11 -3.85 -5.06
CA ASN A 22 -6.43 -3.73 -5.67
C ASN A 22 -7.02 -2.33 -5.44
N GLN A 23 -6.97 -1.84 -4.20
CA GLN A 23 -7.45 -0.49 -3.88
C GLN A 23 -6.67 0.59 -4.63
N MET A 24 -5.36 0.44 -4.82
CA MET A 24 -4.56 1.34 -5.67
C MET A 24 -5.04 1.34 -7.13
N ASN A 25 -5.41 0.16 -7.68
CA ASN A 25 -5.93 0.06 -9.05
C ASN A 25 -7.31 0.72 -9.18
N ASP A 26 -8.17 0.58 -8.18
CA ASP A 26 -9.47 1.24 -8.12
C ASP A 26 -9.32 2.76 -8.03
N LEU A 27 -8.38 3.22 -7.20
CA LEU A 27 -8.07 4.64 -7.04
C LEU A 27 -7.53 5.25 -8.33
N ARG A 28 -6.63 4.55 -9.03
CA ARG A 28 -6.17 4.95 -10.38
C ARG A 28 -7.34 5.07 -11.36
N THR A 29 -8.20 4.07 -11.41
CA THR A 29 -9.39 4.08 -12.30
C THR A 29 -10.31 5.26 -11.99
N THR A 30 -10.44 5.60 -10.70
CA THR A 30 -11.24 6.75 -10.25
C THR A 30 -10.62 8.07 -10.70
N VAL A 31 -9.31 8.25 -10.52
CA VAL A 31 -8.57 9.43 -11.00
C VAL A 31 -8.69 9.58 -12.52
N GLU A 32 -8.53 8.50 -13.28
CA GLU A 32 -8.69 8.49 -14.75
C GLU A 32 -10.09 8.94 -15.19
N ARG A 33 -11.15 8.56 -14.45
CA ARG A 33 -12.53 8.99 -14.73
C ARG A 33 -12.78 10.45 -14.35
N PHE A 34 -12.12 10.94 -13.30
CA PHE A 34 -12.24 12.32 -12.83
C PHE A 34 -11.68 13.32 -13.86
N ASP A 35 -10.58 12.94 -14.51
CA ASP A 35 -9.94 13.72 -15.59
C ASP A 35 -10.83 13.94 -16.83
N GLY A 36 -11.82 13.06 -17.04
CA GLY A 36 -12.81 13.23 -18.12
C GLY A 36 -13.80 14.39 -17.91
N ARG A 37 -13.91 14.94 -16.69
CA ARG A 37 -14.91 15.97 -16.33
C ARG A 37 -14.34 17.35 -15.99
N SER A 38 -13.07 17.46 -15.61
CA SER A 38 -12.47 18.75 -15.24
C SER A 38 -11.08 18.88 -15.85
N ARG A 39 -10.97 19.69 -16.92
CA ARG A 39 -9.72 20.04 -17.61
C ARG A 39 -8.92 21.09 -16.83
N ASP A 40 -8.98 21.08 -15.50
CA ASP A 40 -8.17 21.98 -14.67
C ASP A 40 -6.86 21.28 -14.29
N ILE A 41 -5.80 21.78 -14.91
CA ILE A 41 -4.40 21.36 -14.89
C ILE A 41 -3.82 21.29 -13.45
N THR A 42 -4.51 21.85 -12.46
CA THR A 42 -4.13 21.88 -11.05
C THR A 42 -4.46 20.61 -10.25
N GLY A 43 -5.30 19.70 -10.76
CA GLY A 43 -5.78 18.53 -9.98
C GLY A 43 -5.07 17.20 -10.24
N ARG A 44 -4.62 16.95 -11.49
CA ARG A 44 -4.14 15.62 -11.92
C ARG A 44 -2.71 15.31 -11.47
N GLU A 45 -1.79 16.24 -11.64
CA GLU A 45 -0.37 16.03 -11.33
C GLU A 45 -0.13 15.70 -9.84
N PRO A 46 -0.79 16.37 -8.86
CA PRO A 46 -0.69 15.97 -7.46
C PRO A 46 -1.20 14.56 -7.18
N LEU A 47 -2.29 14.15 -7.85
CA LEU A 47 -2.86 12.80 -7.71
C LEU A 47 -1.96 11.72 -8.31
N GLU A 48 -1.37 11.98 -9.49
CA GLU A 48 -0.41 11.08 -10.11
C GLU A 48 0.86 10.93 -9.27
N ARG A 49 1.40 12.02 -8.73
CA ARG A 49 2.54 12.00 -7.82
C ARG A 49 2.23 11.23 -6.53
N ALA A 50 1.02 11.35 -6.02
CA ALA A 50 0.57 10.61 -4.84
C ALA A 50 0.38 9.11 -5.15
N LEU A 51 -0.17 8.75 -6.32
CA LEU A 51 -0.24 7.37 -6.81
C LEU A 51 1.14 6.75 -7.00
N ASP A 52 2.11 7.51 -7.50
CA ASP A 52 3.50 7.07 -7.63
C ASP A 52 4.14 6.84 -6.25
N SER A 53 3.89 7.74 -5.30
CA SER A 53 4.32 7.57 -3.91
C SER A 53 3.74 6.31 -3.27
N LEU A 54 2.46 6.01 -3.53
CA LEU A 54 1.81 4.77 -3.10
C LEU A 54 2.45 3.52 -3.73
N ARG A 55 2.84 3.57 -5.01
CA ARG A 55 3.62 2.48 -5.64
C ARG A 55 4.94 2.25 -4.93
N GLY A 56 5.64 3.33 -4.57
CA GLY A 56 6.87 3.27 -3.77
C GLY A 56 6.64 2.58 -2.42
N LEU A 57 5.58 2.95 -1.70
CA LEU A 57 5.22 2.34 -0.41
C LEU A 57 4.83 0.87 -0.54
N ARG A 58 4.04 0.52 -1.55
CA ARG A 58 3.65 -0.87 -1.84
C ARG A 58 4.88 -1.73 -2.15
N ASN A 59 5.80 -1.24 -2.98
CA ASN A 59 7.03 -1.95 -3.32
C ASN A 59 7.94 -2.12 -2.10
N ARG A 60 8.03 -1.09 -1.24
CA ARG A 60 8.74 -1.18 0.04
C ARG A 60 8.11 -2.23 0.94
N ALA A 61 6.78 -2.27 1.08
CA ALA A 61 6.09 -3.27 1.87
C ALA A 61 6.37 -4.69 1.34
N ALA A 62 6.28 -4.90 0.03
CA ALA A 62 6.62 -6.18 -0.61
C ALA A 62 8.07 -6.62 -0.30
N ALA A 63 9.04 -5.71 -0.44
CA ALA A 63 10.43 -6.00 -0.13
C ALA A 63 10.66 -6.33 1.35
N ARG A 64 9.94 -5.66 2.28
CA ARG A 64 10.05 -5.94 3.72
C ARG A 64 9.39 -7.27 4.11
N ILE A 65 8.30 -7.65 3.44
CA ILE A 65 7.69 -8.98 3.62
C ILE A 65 8.66 -10.06 3.18
N GLU A 66 9.29 -9.90 2.02
CA GLU A 66 10.29 -10.85 1.53
C GLU A 66 11.50 -10.93 2.48
N ALA A 67 11.98 -9.78 2.98
CA ALA A 67 13.04 -9.76 3.98
C ALA A 67 12.65 -10.47 5.29
N ALA A 68 11.38 -10.39 5.70
CA ALA A 68 10.87 -11.13 6.86
C ALA A 68 10.73 -12.63 6.58
N HIS A 69 10.36 -13.02 5.36
CA HIS A 69 10.30 -14.42 4.93
C HIS A 69 11.69 -15.08 4.95
N GLN A 70 12.73 -14.36 4.53
CA GLN A 70 14.12 -14.84 4.48
C GLN A 70 14.88 -14.71 5.81
N ALA A 71 14.29 -14.09 6.83
CA ALA A 71 15.00 -13.80 8.08
C ALA A 71 15.18 -15.05 8.95
N ASP A 72 16.41 -15.22 9.43
CA ASP A 72 16.77 -16.19 10.46
C ASP A 72 15.98 -15.99 11.75
N ASP A 73 16.02 -16.98 12.63
CA ASP A 73 15.20 -17.02 13.84
C ASP A 73 15.36 -15.79 14.74
N ASP A 74 16.59 -15.31 14.90
CA ASP A 74 16.90 -14.18 15.77
C ASP A 74 16.52 -12.83 15.13
N ALA A 75 16.52 -12.75 13.78
CA ALA A 75 16.25 -11.53 13.03
C ALA A 75 14.77 -11.35 12.67
N TRP A 76 14.01 -12.44 12.60
CA TRP A 76 12.62 -12.45 12.16
C TRP A 76 11.70 -11.49 12.93
N PRO A 77 11.74 -11.38 14.28
CA PRO A 77 10.82 -10.50 14.99
C PRO A 77 10.95 -9.03 14.53
N THR A 78 12.19 -8.59 14.28
CA THR A 78 12.51 -7.25 13.79
C THR A 78 12.09 -7.08 12.33
N ALA A 79 12.40 -8.06 11.47
CA ALA A 79 12.03 -8.03 10.07
C ALA A 79 10.49 -8.01 9.88
N ARG A 80 9.77 -8.82 10.67
CA ARG A 80 8.30 -8.82 10.76
C ARG A 80 7.76 -7.46 11.15
N ALA A 81 8.28 -6.85 12.22
CA ALA A 81 7.84 -5.53 12.67
C ALA A 81 8.05 -4.45 11.59
N HIS A 82 9.16 -4.54 10.84
CA HIS A 82 9.41 -3.66 9.70
C HIS A 82 8.43 -3.86 8.54
N ALA A 83 8.08 -5.10 8.22
CA ALA A 83 7.09 -5.41 7.20
C ALA A 83 5.69 -4.91 7.60
N GLU A 84 5.26 -5.18 8.84
CA GLU A 84 3.98 -4.70 9.37
C GLU A 84 3.90 -3.18 9.39
N ARG A 85 4.99 -2.50 9.74
CA ARG A 85 5.07 -1.04 9.68
C ARG A 85 4.91 -0.53 8.25
N ALA A 86 5.62 -1.12 7.28
CA ALA A 86 5.52 -0.72 5.88
C ALA A 86 4.11 -0.93 5.32
N LEU A 87 3.43 -2.02 5.70
CA LEU A 87 2.04 -2.28 5.34
C LEU A 87 1.08 -1.23 5.93
N ARG A 88 1.25 -0.86 7.21
CA ARG A 88 0.45 0.20 7.84
C ARG A 88 0.67 1.57 7.20
N GLU A 89 1.92 1.91 6.88
CA GLU A 89 2.26 3.16 6.20
C GLU A 89 1.60 3.22 4.81
N ALA A 90 1.67 2.13 4.04
CA ALA A 90 1.02 2.04 2.73
C ALA A 90 -0.52 2.16 2.83
N GLN A 91 -1.14 1.48 3.80
CA GLN A 91 -2.59 1.55 4.02
C GLN A 91 -3.02 2.96 4.43
N GLY A 92 -2.31 3.61 5.36
CA GLY A 92 -2.68 4.94 5.85
C GLY A 92 -2.69 5.99 4.75
N VAL A 93 -1.67 6.00 3.88
CA VAL A 93 -1.62 6.93 2.74
C VAL A 93 -2.75 6.64 1.74
N LEU A 94 -3.07 5.37 1.53
CA LEU A 94 -4.15 4.97 0.63
C LEU A 94 -5.52 5.43 1.16
N ASP A 95 -5.77 5.25 2.45
CA ASP A 95 -7.00 5.70 3.11
C ASP A 95 -7.14 7.23 3.04
N ASP A 96 -6.06 7.97 3.32
CA ASP A 96 -6.02 9.42 3.20
C ASP A 96 -6.32 9.90 1.77
N MET A 97 -5.76 9.24 0.75
CA MET A 97 -6.01 9.57 -0.64
C MET A 97 -7.44 9.26 -1.06
N SER A 98 -7.97 8.11 -0.64
CA SER A 98 -9.36 7.72 -0.90
C SER A 98 -10.33 8.74 -0.30
N ALA A 99 -10.11 9.15 0.96
CA ALA A 99 -10.91 10.17 1.62
C ALA A 99 -10.88 11.52 0.90
N ARG A 100 -9.70 11.96 0.44
CA ARG A 100 -9.55 13.20 -0.34
C ARG A 100 -10.32 13.16 -1.66
N LEU A 101 -10.24 12.04 -2.39
CA LEU A 101 -10.98 11.87 -3.64
C LEU A 101 -12.48 11.83 -3.43
N HIS A 102 -12.95 11.14 -2.39
CA HIS A 102 -14.37 11.15 -2.03
C HIS A 102 -14.88 12.55 -1.67
N ALA A 103 -14.10 13.33 -0.92
CA ALA A 103 -14.44 14.71 -0.58
C ALA A 103 -14.49 15.65 -1.80
N GLN A 104 -13.72 15.37 -2.85
CA GLN A 104 -13.74 16.14 -4.11
C GLN A 104 -14.86 15.72 -5.05
N ALA A 105 -15.39 14.49 -4.91
CA ALA A 105 -16.45 13.93 -5.74
C ALA A 105 -17.87 14.22 -5.24
N ALA A 106 -18.01 14.65 -3.97
CA ALA A 106 -19.26 15.06 -3.34
C ALA A 106 -19.58 16.54 -3.60
#